data_AF-A0A822FVF4-F1
#
_entry.id   AF-A0A822FVF4-F1
#
_cell.length_a   1.000
_cell.length_b   1.000
_cell.length_c   1.000
_cell.angle_alpha   90.00
_cell.angle_beta   90.00
_cell.angle_gamma   90.00
#
_symmetry.space_group_name_H-M   'P 1'
#
loop_
_entity.id
_entity.type
_entity.pdbx_description
1 polymer ?
#
loop_
_entity_poly.entity_id
_entity_poly.type
_entity_poly.pdbx_seq_one_letter_code
_entity_poly.pdbx_strand_id
1 'polypeptide(L)'
;ILEQQVLSFYLFNQDKDYTNDLSKSSASFLWYQLLIDILKQIPINEQINNQIFETCNNLYKNNINQFKKDYIKEKSIELFNEKYFIRKLLNQALRTKNIQLIYLFQSFIIDLYDQIQLEKQTYQNKEILKLYYGQKLLNIQLDELKKHIG
;
A
#
# COMPACT_ATOMS: atom_id res chain seq x y z
N ILE A 1 1.21 -27.92 10.60
CA ILE A 1 2.38 -27.27 9.94
C ILE A 1 2.03 -25.84 9.50
N LEU A 2 0.97 -25.62 8.69
CA LEU A 2 0.50 -24.28 8.30
C LEU A 2 0.13 -23.37 9.50
N GLU A 3 -0.54 -23.89 10.53
CA GLU A 3 -0.94 -23.09 11.70
C GLU A 3 0.25 -22.62 12.56
N GLN A 4 1.33 -23.41 12.65
CA GLN A 4 2.55 -23.03 13.38
C GLN A 4 3.33 -21.93 12.64
N GLN A 5 3.23 -21.87 11.30
CA GLN A 5 3.83 -20.81 10.50
C GLN A 5 3.07 -19.48 10.63
N VAL A 6 1.74 -19.51 10.79
CA VAL A 6 0.95 -18.29 11.03
C VAL A 6 1.21 -17.73 12.43
N LEU A 7 1.30 -18.59 13.45
CA LEU A 7 1.57 -18.18 14.84
C LEU A 7 2.97 -17.56 15.01
N SER A 8 3.98 -18.12 14.35
CA SER A 8 5.33 -17.53 14.33
C SER A 8 5.31 -16.14 13.67
N PHE A 9 4.54 -15.94 12.60
CA PHE A 9 4.42 -14.66 11.90
C PHE A 9 3.79 -13.53 12.74
N TYR A 10 2.86 -13.86 13.64
CA TYR A 10 2.25 -12.90 14.57
C TYR A 10 3.19 -12.53 15.72
N LEU A 11 4.06 -13.45 16.16
CA LEU A 11 5.04 -13.20 17.23
C LEU A 11 6.17 -12.25 16.79
N PHE A 12 6.54 -12.23 15.51
CA PHE A 12 7.61 -11.37 14.98
C PHE A 12 7.19 -9.92 14.65
N ASN A 13 5.90 -9.56 14.78
CA ASN A 13 5.36 -8.25 14.36
C ASN A 13 4.87 -7.38 15.53
N GLN A 14 5.43 -7.53 16.74
CA GLN A 14 5.03 -6.70 17.88
C GLN A 14 5.77 -5.37 17.99
N ASP A 15 6.86 -5.17 17.24
CA ASP A 15 7.58 -3.91 17.24
C ASP A 15 6.96 -2.93 16.23
N LYS A 16 6.40 -1.85 16.75
CA LYS A 16 5.95 -0.70 15.96
C LYS A 16 7.19 0.05 15.44
N ASP A 17 7.79 -0.47 14.38
CA ASP A 17 8.83 0.24 13.66
C ASP A 17 8.22 1.36 12.81
N TYR A 18 8.59 2.59 13.12
CA TYR A 18 8.14 3.78 12.40
C TYR A 18 8.92 4.01 11.10
N THR A 19 9.96 3.20 10.85
CA THR A 19 10.72 3.10 9.61
C THR A 19 10.83 1.62 9.22
N ASN A 20 10.06 1.19 8.22
CA ASN A 20 10.14 -0.17 7.69
C ASN A 20 11.49 -0.38 7.00
N ASP A 21 12.46 -0.94 7.71
CA ASP A 21 13.65 -1.51 7.09
C ASP A 21 13.26 -2.79 6.35
N LEU A 22 12.99 -2.67 5.05
CA LEU A 22 12.59 -3.78 4.18
C LEU A 22 13.70 -4.85 4.07
N SER A 23 14.97 -4.51 4.37
CA SER A 23 16.07 -5.47 4.38
C SER A 23 16.02 -6.42 5.59
N LYS A 24 15.40 -5.99 6.69
CA LYS A 24 15.12 -6.82 7.88
C LYS A 24 13.80 -7.58 7.80
N SER A 25 13.00 -7.33 6.76
CA SER A 25 11.63 -7.83 6.60
C SER A 25 11.44 -8.59 5.29
N SER A 26 12.36 -9.49 4.96
CA SER A 26 12.27 -10.38 3.80
C SER A 26 10.92 -11.10 3.73
N ALA A 27 10.38 -11.48 4.89
CA ALA A 27 9.07 -12.11 5.03
C ALA A 27 7.90 -11.19 4.62
N SER A 28 7.94 -9.90 4.97
CA SER A 28 6.90 -8.94 4.54
C SER A 28 6.99 -8.65 3.05
N PHE A 29 8.21 -8.51 2.53
CA PHE A 29 8.41 -8.35 1.09
C PHE A 29 7.81 -9.53 0.31
N LEU A 30 8.15 -10.77 0.70
CA LEU A 30 7.57 -11.98 0.11
C LEU A 30 6.05 -12.03 0.26
N TRP A 31 5.52 -11.64 1.42
CA TRP A 31 4.08 -11.56 1.64
C TRP A 31 3.40 -10.61 0.66
N TYR A 32 3.96 -9.42 0.41
CA TYR A 32 3.40 -8.48 -0.56
C TYR A 32 3.53 -8.97 -2.01
N GLN A 33 4.61 -9.67 -2.37
CA GLN A 33 4.71 -10.30 -3.70
C GLN A 33 3.62 -11.36 -3.91
N LEU A 34 3.46 -12.27 -2.93
CA LEU A 34 2.39 -13.28 -2.97
C LEU A 34 1.00 -12.66 -2.98
N LEU A 35 0.80 -11.58 -2.24
CA LEU A 35 -0.47 -10.84 -2.27
C LEU A 35 -0.78 -10.35 -3.69
N ILE A 36 0.18 -9.70 -4.36
CA ILE A 36 -0.01 -9.22 -5.73
C ILE A 36 -0.31 -10.39 -6.67
N ASP A 37 0.41 -11.51 -6.56
CA ASP A 37 0.18 -12.69 -7.39
C ASP A 37 -1.23 -13.27 -7.20
N ILE A 38 -1.73 -13.32 -5.97
CA ILE A 38 -3.09 -13.77 -5.65
C ILE A 38 -4.11 -12.78 -6.21
N LEU A 39 -3.90 -11.48 -6.02
CA LEU A 39 -4.81 -10.45 -6.52
C LEU A 39 -4.92 -10.50 -8.06
N LYS A 40 -3.82 -10.79 -8.77
CA LYS A 40 -3.83 -10.95 -10.23
C LYS A 40 -4.60 -12.18 -10.72
N GLN A 41 -4.70 -13.23 -9.91
CA GLN A 41 -5.42 -14.46 -10.26
C GLN A 41 -6.93 -14.38 -10.02
N ILE A 42 -7.36 -13.48 -9.13
CA ILE A 42 -8.79 -13.30 -8.86
C ILE A 42 -9.43 -12.60 -10.08
N PRO A 43 -10.51 -13.14 -10.65
CA PRO A 43 -11.17 -12.51 -11.79
C PRO A 43 -11.74 -11.14 -11.40
N ILE A 44 -11.41 -10.12 -12.19
CA ILE A 44 -11.95 -8.77 -12.00
C ILE A 44 -13.42 -8.81 -12.43
N ASN A 45 -14.31 -8.70 -11.46
CA ASN A 45 -15.74 -8.53 -11.70
C ASN A 45 -16.06 -7.03 -11.70
N GLU A 46 -16.74 -6.55 -12.76
CA GLU A 46 -17.20 -5.15 -12.84
C GLU A 46 -18.04 -4.72 -11.62
N GLN A 47 -18.73 -5.67 -10.97
CA GLN A 47 -19.46 -5.44 -9.74
C GLN A 47 -18.55 -5.04 -8.57
N ILE A 48 -17.33 -5.59 -8.48
CA ILE A 48 -16.35 -5.22 -7.42
C ILE A 48 -15.88 -3.78 -7.62
N ASN A 49 -15.64 -3.38 -8.86
CA ASN A 49 -15.30 -1.98 -9.17
C ASN A 49 -16.44 -1.05 -8.73
N ASN A 50 -17.70 -1.42 -9.01
CA ASN A 50 -18.87 -0.69 -8.51
C ASN A 50 -18.91 -0.59 -6.97
N GLN A 51 -18.54 -1.66 -6.26
CA GLN A 51 -18.48 -1.68 -4.80
C GLN A 51 -17.38 -0.76 -4.23
N ILE A 52 -16.25 -0.56 -4.91
CA ILE A 52 -15.23 0.43 -4.51
C ILE A 52 -15.89 1.82 -4.43
N PHE A 53 -16.62 2.17 -5.48
CA PHE A 53 -17.28 3.48 -5.57
C PHE A 53 -18.36 3.62 -4.51
N GLU A 54 -19.20 2.61 -4.28
CA GLU A 54 -20.23 2.65 -3.23
C GLU A 54 -19.63 2.79 -1.82
N THR A 55 -18.61 1.98 -1.52
CA THR A 55 -17.92 2.03 -0.22
C THR A 55 -17.26 3.38 0.01
N CYS A 56 -16.59 3.92 -1.01
CA CYS A 56 -16.04 5.27 -0.93
C CYS A 56 -17.16 6.31 -0.73
N ASN A 57 -18.32 6.15 -1.39
CA ASN A 57 -19.39 7.15 -1.38
C ASN A 57 -20.02 7.27 -0.01
N ASN A 58 -20.21 6.12 0.64
CA ASN A 58 -20.69 6.05 2.01
C ASN A 58 -19.71 6.71 3.00
N LEU A 59 -18.40 6.59 2.78
CA LEU A 59 -17.37 7.08 3.71
C LEU A 59 -16.99 8.55 3.51
N TYR A 60 -17.03 9.08 2.28
CA TYR A 60 -16.47 10.39 1.96
C TYR A 60 -17.45 11.37 1.28
N LYS A 61 -18.69 10.94 0.96
CA LYS A 61 -19.87 11.69 0.47
C LYS A 61 -19.70 12.63 -0.75
N ASN A 62 -18.48 13.03 -1.13
CA ASN A 62 -18.19 13.97 -2.19
C ASN A 62 -17.01 13.48 -3.05
N ASN A 63 -17.12 13.62 -4.38
CA ASN A 63 -16.08 13.42 -5.41
C ASN A 63 -15.90 12.01 -6.01
N ILE A 64 -16.77 11.05 -5.73
CA ILE A 64 -16.60 9.67 -6.23
C ILE A 64 -17.19 9.43 -7.61
N ASN A 65 -18.26 10.12 -7.95
CA ASN A 65 -18.78 10.11 -9.32
C ASN A 65 -17.75 10.67 -10.31
N GLN A 66 -16.94 11.64 -9.86
CA GLN A 66 -15.82 12.16 -10.64
C GLN A 66 -14.68 11.14 -10.72
N PHE A 67 -14.34 10.49 -9.60
CA PHE A 67 -13.35 9.41 -9.60
C PHE A 67 -13.72 8.26 -10.54
N LYS A 68 -14.99 7.83 -10.58
CA LYS A 68 -15.45 6.78 -11.50
C LYS A 68 -15.28 7.15 -12.97
N LYS A 69 -15.46 8.44 -13.31
CA LYS A 69 -15.27 8.96 -14.67
C LYS A 69 -13.80 9.16 -15.02
N ASP A 70 -13.00 9.57 -14.05
CA ASP A 70 -11.57 9.85 -14.22
C ASP A 70 -10.71 8.58 -14.13
N TYR A 71 -11.28 7.46 -13.66
CA TYR A 71 -10.53 6.23 -13.48
C TYR A 71 -10.17 5.58 -14.82
N ILE A 72 -8.89 5.65 -15.13
CA ILE A 72 -8.26 4.93 -16.23
C ILE A 72 -6.98 4.32 -15.67
N LYS A 73 -6.70 3.06 -16.00
CA LYS A 73 -5.58 2.28 -15.43
C LYS A 73 -4.22 3.00 -15.57
N GLU A 74 -3.99 3.71 -16.67
CA GLU A 74 -2.75 4.44 -16.93
C GLU A 74 -2.52 5.61 -15.97
N LYS A 75 -3.59 6.13 -15.36
CA LYS A 75 -3.54 7.25 -14.41
C LYS A 75 -3.56 6.81 -12.96
N SER A 76 -3.38 5.53 -12.66
CA SER A 76 -3.47 4.98 -11.29
C SER A 76 -2.51 5.68 -10.32
N ILE A 77 -1.28 6.02 -10.74
CA ILE A 77 -0.30 6.77 -9.94
C ILE A 77 -0.79 8.19 -9.63
N GLU A 78 -1.26 8.93 -10.65
CA GLU A 78 -1.80 10.28 -10.49
C GLU A 78 -2.99 10.26 -9.52
N LEU A 79 -3.93 9.35 -9.73
CA LEU A 79 -5.12 9.20 -8.89
C LEU A 79 -4.77 8.85 -7.44
N PHE A 80 -3.78 7.99 -7.21
CA PHE A 80 -3.28 7.70 -5.86
C PHE A 80 -2.69 8.95 -5.20
N ASN A 81 -2.02 9.81 -5.95
CA ASN A 81 -1.40 11.02 -5.40
C ASN A 81 -2.39 12.17 -5.20
N GLU A 82 -3.33 12.37 -6.11
CA GLU A 82 -4.28 13.48 -6.05
C GLU A 82 -5.45 13.22 -5.11
N LYS A 83 -5.97 11.99 -5.08
CA LYS A 83 -7.18 11.66 -4.33
C LYS A 83 -6.82 11.21 -2.93
N TYR A 84 -6.86 12.14 -1.97
CA TYR A 84 -6.54 11.90 -0.56
C TYR A 84 -7.24 10.66 0.02
N PHE A 85 -8.53 10.45 -0.30
CA PHE A 85 -9.30 9.33 0.24
C PHE A 85 -8.76 7.97 -0.24
N ILE A 86 -8.35 7.87 -1.51
CA ILE A 86 -7.78 6.63 -2.08
C ILE A 86 -6.48 6.32 -1.36
N ARG A 87 -5.56 7.29 -1.32
CA ARG A 87 -4.28 7.14 -0.63
C ARG A 87 -4.48 6.73 0.82
N LYS A 88 -5.39 7.39 1.53
CA LYS A 88 -5.66 7.12 2.95
C LYS A 88 -6.22 5.72 3.15
N LEU A 89 -7.27 5.35 2.42
CA LEU A 89 -7.94 4.04 2.55
C LEU A 89 -7.00 2.90 2.17
N LEU A 90 -6.30 3.01 1.03
CA LEU A 90 -5.41 1.96 0.57
C LEU A 90 -4.21 1.79 1.51
N ASN A 91 -3.55 2.89 1.91
CA ASN A 91 -2.44 2.80 2.87
C ASN A 91 -2.88 2.24 4.21
N GLN A 92 -4.08 2.61 4.70
CA GLN A 92 -4.63 2.04 5.91
C GLN A 92 -4.88 0.54 5.76
N ALA A 93 -5.53 0.12 4.66
CA ALA A 93 -5.84 -1.28 4.39
C ALA A 93 -4.57 -2.14 4.33
N LEU A 94 -3.52 -1.68 3.65
CA LEU A 94 -2.25 -2.38 3.56
C LEU A 94 -1.49 -2.44 4.89
N ARG A 95 -1.52 -1.37 5.69
CA ARG A 95 -0.88 -1.33 7.02
C ARG A 95 -1.57 -2.22 8.03
N THR A 96 -2.91 -2.25 8.03
CA THR A 96 -3.70 -3.07 8.96
C THR A 96 -4.03 -4.45 8.40
N LYS A 97 -3.53 -4.80 7.21
CA LYS A 97 -3.83 -6.05 6.49
C LYS A 97 -5.34 -6.32 6.41
N ASN A 98 -6.14 -5.28 6.16
CA ASN A 98 -7.59 -5.42 6.03
C ASN A 98 -7.92 -6.09 4.69
N ILE A 99 -8.08 -7.42 4.70
CA ILE A 99 -8.29 -8.24 3.51
C ILE A 99 -9.54 -7.81 2.73
N GLN A 100 -10.61 -7.43 3.41
CA GLN A 100 -11.85 -6.98 2.75
C GLN A 100 -11.61 -5.71 1.94
N LEU A 101 -10.94 -4.72 2.51
CA LEU A 101 -10.59 -3.50 1.79
C LEU A 101 -9.54 -3.76 0.70
N ILE A 102 -8.55 -4.62 0.94
CA ILE A 102 -7.55 -4.98 -0.08
C ILE A 102 -8.23 -5.65 -1.28
N TYR A 103 -9.12 -6.60 -1.04
CA TYR A 103 -9.92 -7.24 -2.09
C TYR A 103 -10.80 -6.23 -2.83
N LEU A 104 -11.45 -5.34 -2.08
CA LEU A 104 -12.25 -4.27 -2.68
C LEU A 104 -11.41 -3.42 -3.64
N PHE A 105 -10.21 -3.00 -3.22
CA PHE A 105 -9.28 -2.21 -4.05
C PHE A 105 -8.43 -3.04 -5.02
N GLN A 106 -8.72 -4.34 -5.23
CA GLN A 106 -7.89 -5.25 -6.03
C GLN A 106 -7.50 -4.67 -7.39
N SER A 107 -8.48 -4.26 -8.20
CA SER A 107 -8.23 -3.72 -9.54
C SER A 107 -7.31 -2.50 -9.50
N PHE A 108 -7.57 -1.58 -8.56
CA PHE A 108 -6.77 -0.38 -8.37
C PHE A 108 -5.34 -0.71 -7.92
N ILE A 109 -5.17 -1.69 -7.03
CA ILE A 109 -3.86 -2.14 -6.54
C ILE A 109 -3.04 -2.74 -7.67
N ILE A 110 -3.64 -3.57 -8.52
CA ILE A 110 -2.98 -4.18 -9.68
C ILE A 110 -2.56 -3.09 -10.67
N ASP A 111 -3.48 -2.19 -11.03
CA ASP A 111 -3.20 -1.09 -11.96
C ASP A 111 -2.11 -0.16 -11.41
N LEU A 112 -2.12 0.15 -10.10
CA LEU A 112 -1.09 0.94 -9.46
C LEU A 112 0.26 0.23 -9.45
N TYR A 113 0.28 -1.07 -9.12
CA TYR A 113 1.50 -1.87 -9.11
C TYR A 113 2.13 -1.94 -10.50
N ASP A 114 1.35 -2.23 -11.54
CA ASP A 114 1.85 -2.35 -12.90
C ASP A 114 2.39 -1.02 -13.42
N GLN A 115 1.72 0.11 -13.14
CA GLN A 115 2.25 1.44 -13.49
C GLN A 115 3.54 1.77 -12.73
N ILE A 116 3.67 1.40 -11.45
CA ILE A 116 4.93 1.58 -10.69
C ILE A 116 6.06 0.73 -11.29
N GLN A 117 5.77 -0.51 -11.74
CA GLN A 117 6.79 -1.34 -12.39
C GLN A 117 7.23 -0.75 -13.74
N LEU A 118 6.30 -0.20 -14.52
CA LEU A 118 6.62 0.52 -15.76
C LEU A 118 7.50 1.75 -15.49
N GLU A 119 7.11 2.59 -14.53
CA GLU A 119 7.90 3.75 -14.11
C GLU A 119 9.30 3.33 -13.64
N LYS A 120 9.40 2.26 -12.85
CA LYS A 120 10.68 1.71 -12.40
C LYS A 120 11.60 1.34 -13.56
N GLN A 121 11.08 0.83 -14.69
CA GLN A 121 11.88 0.53 -15.87
C GLN A 121 12.57 1.79 -16.43
N THR A 122 11.93 2.95 -16.36
CA THR A 122 12.53 4.22 -16.83
C THR A 122 13.75 4.64 -15.99
N TYR A 123 13.85 4.17 -14.75
CA TYR A 123 14.94 4.47 -13.82
C TYR A 123 16.01 3.36 -13.74
N GLN A 124 15.87 2.24 -14.47
CA GLN A 124 16.81 1.10 -14.37
C GLN A 124 18.27 1.45 -14.70
N ASN A 125 18.50 2.52 -15.48
CA ASN A 125 19.85 3.00 -15.81
C ASN A 125 20.49 3.87 -14.72
N LYS A 126 19.80 4.16 -13.61
CA LYS A 126 20.35 4.87 -12.45
C LYS A 126 20.57 3.88 -11.31
N GLU A 127 21.82 3.62 -10.97
CA GLU A 127 22.18 2.68 -9.89
C GLU A 127 21.66 3.13 -8.52
N ILE A 128 21.53 4.44 -8.27
CA ILE A 128 21.09 4.99 -6.99
C ILE A 128 20.20 6.23 -7.19
N LEU A 129 18.98 6.19 -6.63
CA LEU A 129 18.08 7.33 -6.52
C LEU A 129 18.12 7.89 -5.09
N LYS A 130 18.55 9.15 -4.93
CA LYS A 130 18.49 9.84 -3.64
C LYS A 130 17.17 10.61 -3.53
N LEU A 131 16.37 10.27 -2.52
CA LEU A 131 15.07 10.87 -2.25
C LEU A 131 15.03 11.43 -0.82
N TYR A 132 14.10 12.35 -0.55
CA TYR A 132 13.87 12.93 0.77
C TYR A 132 12.39 12.82 1.12
N TYR A 133 12.08 12.45 2.37
CA TYR A 133 10.72 12.41 2.90
C TYR A 133 10.71 13.01 4.31
N GLY A 134 9.75 13.88 4.59
CA GLY A 134 9.54 14.45 5.92
C GLY A 134 8.63 13.58 6.76
N GLN A 135 9.08 13.17 7.95
CA GLN A 135 8.28 12.41 8.90
C GLN A 135 8.09 13.21 10.20
N LYS A 136 6.85 13.21 10.72
CA LYS A 136 6.57 13.76 12.04
C LYS A 136 7.03 12.74 13.10
N LEU A 137 7.87 13.21 14.02
CA LEU A 137 8.46 12.38 15.06
C LEU A 137 7.84 12.70 16.42
N LEU A 138 7.61 11.69 17.26
CA LEU A 138 7.18 11.90 18.64
C LEU A 138 8.37 12.37 19.49
N ASN A 139 8.12 13.17 20.53
CA ASN A 139 9.20 13.69 21.40
C ASN A 139 10.06 12.56 21.99
N ILE A 140 9.44 11.45 22.37
CA ILE A 140 10.16 10.27 22.90
C ILE A 140 11.16 9.71 21.88
N GLN A 141 10.75 9.61 20.62
CA GLN A 141 11.60 9.13 19.53
C GLN A 141 12.73 10.13 19.22
N LEU A 142 12.48 11.43 19.42
CA LEU A 142 13.47 12.49 19.19
C LEU A 142 14.58 12.39 20.24
N ASP A 143 14.18 12.13 21.48
CA ASP A 143 15.09 11.96 22.59
C ASP A 143 15.88 10.64 22.48
N GLU A 144 15.28 9.57 21.94
CA GLU A 144 16.01 8.36 21.55
C GLU A 144 17.03 8.63 20.45
N LEU A 145 16.65 9.32 19.38
CA LEU A 145 17.56 9.69 18.30
C LEU A 145 18.77 10.48 18.83
N LYS A 146 18.55 11.48 19.69
CA LYS A 146 19.62 12.26 20.31
C LYS A 146 20.63 11.40 21.10
N LYS A 147 20.19 10.30 21.72
CA LYS A 147 21.08 9.40 22.49
C LYS A 147 22.00 8.56 21.61
N HIS A 148 21.68 8.42 20.32
CA HIS A 148 22.43 7.60 19.36
C HIS A 148 23.19 8.43 18.32
N ILE A 149 23.23 9.76 18.48
CA ILE A 149 24.14 10.62 17.72
C ILE A 149 25.49 10.60 18.45
N GLY A 150 26.39 9.75 17.97
CA GLY A 150 27.80 9.63 18.38
C GLY A 150 28.64 9.22 17.19
#